data_AF-A0A5K1G232-F1
#
_entry.id   AF-A0A5K1G232-F1
#
_cell.length_a   1.000
_cell.length_b   1.000
_cell.length_c   1.000
_cell.angle_alpha   90.00
_cell.angle_beta   90.00
_cell.angle_gamma   90.00
#
_symmetry.space_group_name_H-M   'P 1'
#
loop_
_entity.id
_entity.type
_entity.pdbx_description
1 polymer ?
#
loop_
_entity_poly.entity_id
_entity_poly.type
_entity_poly.pdbx_seq_one_letter_code
_entity_poly.pdbx_strand_id
1 'polypeptide(L)' 'MDQLKPCSANSVPLTPLNFLERAALVYGDCTSIIYNTTTYTWSQTQERCLRLASSLSSLGITRGDV' A
#
# COMPACT_ATOMS: atom_id res chain seq x y z
N MET A 1 -13.81 -2.84 -29.07
CA MET A 1 -13.32 -2.32 -27.78
C MET A 1 -14.46 -1.87 -26.84
N ASP A 2 -15.73 -2.19 -27.11
CA ASP A 2 -16.87 -1.79 -26.25
C ASP A 2 -17.03 -2.60 -24.95
N GLN A 3 -16.31 -3.72 -24.77
CA GLN A 3 -16.49 -4.61 -23.62
C GLN A 3 -15.67 -4.24 -22.37
N LEU A 4 -14.79 -3.24 -22.45
CA LEU A 4 -13.98 -2.77 -21.32
C LEU A 4 -14.21 -1.29 -21.05
N LYS A 5 -15.49 -0.86 -21.07
CA LYS A 5 -15.83 0.51 -20.66
C LYS A 5 -15.38 0.76 -19.22
N PRO A 6 -14.84 1.94 -18.91
CA PRO A 6 -14.48 2.29 -17.55
C PRO A 6 -15.68 2.15 -16.61
N CYS A 7 -15.48 1.43 -15.52
CA CYS A 7 -16.42 1.21 -14.44
C CYS A 7 -15.64 1.22 -13.11
N SER A 8 -16.36 1.17 -12.00
CA SER A 8 -15.74 1.15 -10.67
C SER A 8 -14.75 -0.01 -10.48
N ALA A 9 -14.91 -1.14 -11.18
CA ALA A 9 -14.03 -2.29 -11.04
C ALA A 9 -12.70 -2.15 -11.80
N ASN A 10 -12.68 -1.47 -12.96
CA ASN A 10 -11.50 -1.41 -13.84
C ASN A 10 -10.88 0.01 -13.95
N SER A 11 -11.47 1.01 -13.28
CA SER A 11 -11.02 2.41 -13.35
C SER A 11 -10.78 3.05 -11.98
N VAL A 12 -10.41 2.25 -10.96
CA VAL A 12 -10.03 2.77 -9.64
C VAL A 12 -8.69 3.52 -9.73
N PRO A 13 -8.56 4.72 -9.11
CA PRO A 13 -7.28 5.42 -9.04
C PRO A 13 -6.19 4.58 -8.38
N LEU A 14 -5.00 4.57 -8.99
CA LEU A 14 -3.81 3.99 -8.38
C LEU A 14 -3.22 4.97 -7.36
N THR A 15 -3.78 4.96 -6.15
CA THR A 15 -3.24 5.71 -5.02
C THR A 15 -2.00 4.99 -4.47
N PRO A 16 -1.09 5.69 -3.74
CA PRO A 16 0.03 5.03 -3.06
C PRO A 16 -0.41 3.90 -2.12
N LEU A 17 -1.55 4.05 -1.44
CA LEU A 17 -2.12 3.01 -0.58
C LEU A 17 -2.56 1.78 -1.39
N ASN A 18 -3.34 1.98 -2.46
CA ASN A 18 -3.79 0.88 -3.30
C ASN A 18 -2.62 0.18 -4.01
N PHE A 19 -1.58 0.94 -4.39
CA PHE A 19 -0.35 0.36 -4.94
C PHE A 19 0.35 -0.53 -3.93
N LEU A 20 0.55 -0.04 -2.69
CA LEU A 20 1.20 -0.81 -1.62
C LEU A 20 0.46 -2.12 -1.33
N GLU A 21 -0.87 -2.07 -1.21
CA GLU A 21 -1.68 -3.27 -1.01
C GLU A 21 -1.56 -4.27 -2.15
N ARG A 22 -1.64 -3.81 -3.41
CA ARG A 22 -1.48 -4.68 -4.59
C ARG A 22 -0.09 -5.28 -4.68
N ALA A 23 0.95 -4.50 -4.38
CA ALA A 23 2.33 -4.97 -4.43
C ALA A 23 2.60 -6.05 -3.37
N ALA A 24 2.10 -5.86 -2.14
CA ALA A 24 2.20 -6.88 -1.09
C ALA A 24 1.39 -8.14 -1.40
N LEU A 25 0.22 -8.01 -2.04
CA LEU A 25 -0.61 -9.14 -2.43
C LEU A 25 0.03 -9.99 -3.55
N VAL A 26 0.56 -9.33 -4.59
CA VAL A 26 1.05 -10.01 -5.80
C VAL A 26 2.53 -10.40 -5.69
N TYR A 27 3.34 -9.57 -5.02
CA TYR A 27 4.80 -9.70 -4.95
C TYR A 27 5.30 -9.80 -3.51
N GLY A 28 4.52 -10.41 -2.62
CA GLY A 28 4.75 -10.38 -1.17
C GLY A 28 6.17 -10.77 -0.73
N ASP A 29 6.75 -11.79 -1.35
CA ASP A 29 8.11 -12.28 -1.05
C ASP A 29 9.21 -11.56 -1.84
N CYS A 30 8.86 -10.72 -2.81
CA CYS A 30 9.83 -9.94 -3.57
C CYS A 30 10.36 -8.77 -2.73
N THR A 31 11.62 -8.41 -2.96
CA THR A 31 12.25 -7.26 -2.30
C THR A 31 11.57 -5.96 -2.69
N SER A 32 11.26 -5.13 -1.68
CA SER A 32 10.61 -3.82 -1.82
C SER A 32 11.55 -2.66 -1.49
N ILE A 33 12.35 -2.78 -0.44
CA ILE A 33 13.26 -1.74 0.04
C ILE A 33 14.60 -2.40 0.37
N ILE A 34 15.70 -1.79 -0.10
CA ILE A 34 17.07 -2.12 0.28
C ILE A 34 17.70 -0.85 0.84
N TYR A 35 18.19 -0.94 2.07
CA TYR A 35 18.93 0.14 2.72
C TYR A 35 20.07 -0.43 3.56
N ASN A 36 21.32 -0.24 3.10
CA ASN A 36 22.50 -0.85 3.69
C ASN A 36 22.34 -2.37 3.84
N THR A 37 22.41 -2.89 5.07
CA THR A 37 22.23 -4.31 5.41
C THR A 37 20.78 -4.70 5.64
N THR A 38 19.84 -3.75 5.54
CA THR A 38 18.41 -3.98 5.77
C THR A 38 17.71 -4.17 4.43
N THR A 39 16.98 -5.27 4.32
CA THR A 39 16.13 -5.58 3.18
C THR A 39 14.73 -5.92 3.67
N TYR A 40 13.71 -5.35 3.04
CA TYR A 40 12.31 -5.68 3.30
C TYR A 40 11.62 -6.25 2.07
N THR A 41 10.76 -7.25 2.28
CA THR A 41 9.82 -7.71 1.25
C THR A 41 8.59 -6.80 1.17
N TRP A 42 7.80 -6.91 0.10
CA TRP A 42 6.57 -6.13 -0.03
C TRP A 42 5.57 -6.40 1.10
N SER A 43 5.44 -7.67 1.55
CA SER A 43 4.61 -8.02 2.71
C SER A 43 5.07 -7.31 3.98
N GLN A 44 6.39 -7.28 4.23
CA GLN A 44 6.95 -6.63 5.42
C GLN A 44 6.76 -5.11 5.39
N THR A 45 6.92 -4.49 4.22
CA THR A 45 6.69 -3.05 4.05
C THR A 45 5.23 -2.69 4.33
N GLN A 46 4.27 -3.45 3.79
CA GLN A 46 2.85 -3.24 4.07
C GLN A 46 2.52 -3.39 5.56
N GLU A 47 3.00 -4.47 6.20
CA GLU A 47 2.75 -4.71 7.63
C GLU A 47 3.26 -3.55 8.49
N ARG A 48 4.47 -3.07 8.23
CA ARG A 48 5.06 -1.93 8.96
C ARG A 48 4.25 -0.65 8.78
N CYS A 49 3.80 -0.35 7.55
CA CYS A 49 2.94 0.79 7.29
C CYS A 49 1.59 0.67 8.03
N LEU A 50 0.96 -0.50 8.05
CA LEU A 50 -0.29 -0.74 8.75
C LEU A 50 -0.14 -0.62 10.27
N ARG A 51 0.98 -1.10 10.84
CA ARG A 51 1.28 -0.92 12.27
C ARG A 51 1.38 0.56 12.64
N LEU A 52 2.10 1.35 11.84
CA LEU A 52 2.18 2.80 12.06
C LEU A 52 0.80 3.46 11.91
N ALA A 53 0.07 3.15 10.84
CA ALA A 53 -1.27 3.70 10.60
C ALA A 53 -2.24 3.40 11.75
N SER A 54 -2.19 2.19 12.31
CA SER A 54 -2.98 1.80 13.49
C SER A 54 -2.64 2.67 14.71
N SER A 55 -1.35 2.90 14.97
CA SER A 55 -0.92 3.79 16.06
C SER A 55 -1.35 5.24 15.85
N LEU A 56 -1.20 5.78 14.63
CA LEU A 56 -1.64 7.14 14.30
C LEU A 56 -3.17 7.30 14.48
N SER A 57 -3.94 6.32 14.01
CA SER A 57 -5.39 6.27 14.21
C SER A 57 -5.75 6.23 15.70
N SER A 58 -5.02 5.45 16.51
CA SER A 58 -5.22 5.37 17.96
C SER A 58 -4.89 6.69 18.68
N LEU A 59 -4.01 7.52 18.11
CA LEU A 59 -3.71 8.87 18.60
C LEU A 59 -4.74 9.92 18.15
N GLY A 60 -5.75 9.54 17.36
CA GLY A 60 -6.77 10.45 16.87
C GLY A 60 -6.33 11.30 15.68
N ILE A 61 -5.25 10.94 14.99
CA ILE A 61 -4.77 11.67 13.81
C ILE A 61 -5.69 11.36 12.63
N THR A 62 -6.12 12.41 11.94
CA THR A 62 -7.07 12.37 10.83
C THR A 62 -6.53 13.03 9.57
N ARG A 63 -7.29 12.93 8.48
CA ARG A 63 -6.92 13.55 7.21
C ARG A 63 -6.86 15.08 7.38
N GLY A 64 -5.68 15.64 7.09
CA GLY A 64 -5.46 17.09 7.11
C GLY A 64 -4.62 17.57 8.28
N ASP A 65 -4.36 16.71 9.26
CA ASP A 65 -3.46 16.99 10.38
C ASP A 65 -1.99 16.97 9.91
N VAL A 66 -1.16 17.89 10.42
CA VAL A 66 0.26 18.10 10.05
C VAL A 66 1.13 18.16 11.29
#